data_AF-A0A3S1SWS0-F1
#
_entry.id   AF-A0A3S1SWS0-F1
#
_cell.length_a   1.000
_cell.length_b   1.000
_cell.length_c   1.000
_cell.angle_alpha   90.00
_cell.angle_beta   90.00
_cell.angle_gamma   90.00
#
_symmetry.space_group_name_H-M   'P 1'
#
loop_
_entity.id
_entity.type
_entity.pdbx_description
1 polymer ?
#
loop_
_entity_poly.entity_id
_entity_poly.type
_entity_poly.pdbx_seq_one_letter_code
_entity_poly.pdbx_strand_id
1 'polypeptide(L)'
;MAFFRSSGDRVPSAIEAMAVEARAGRVDRREFLALASAFGASTALAYGMIGLAVPDRALAEEPKKGGTLRVSMSVKGQKDPRTYDWVELA
;
A
#
# COMPACT_ATOMS: atom_id res chain seq x y z
N MET A 1 7.73 -14.26 29.16
CA MET A 1 7.14 -14.81 27.91
C MET A 1 8.24 -15.53 27.16
N ALA A 2 8.07 -16.83 26.89
CA ALA A 2 8.99 -17.55 26.02
C ALA A 2 8.63 -17.21 24.57
N PHE A 3 9.52 -16.53 23.84
CA PHE A 3 9.32 -16.30 22.42
C PHE A 3 9.67 -17.59 21.68
N PHE A 4 8.70 -18.16 20.97
CA PHE A 4 8.95 -19.27 20.06
C PHE A 4 9.81 -18.76 18.91
N ARG A 5 11.02 -19.30 18.78
CA ARG A 5 11.92 -19.03 17.67
C ARG A 5 12.05 -20.31 16.87
N SER A 6 11.59 -20.31 15.62
CA SER A 6 11.63 -21.50 14.77
C SER A 6 13.05 -21.92 14.36
N SER A 7 14.02 -20.99 14.39
CA SER A 7 15.46 -21.20 14.13
C SER A 7 15.83 -22.10 12.93
N GLY A 8 14.91 -22.32 12.00
CA GLY A 8 15.06 -23.21 10.87
C GLY A 8 14.67 -22.52 9.57
N ASP A 9 15.19 -23.03 8.47
CA ASP A 9 15.06 -22.43 7.13
C ASP A 9 13.73 -22.78 6.44
N ARG A 10 12.72 -23.21 7.20
CA ARG A 10 11.41 -23.64 6.68
C ARG A 10 10.26 -22.89 7.32
N VAL A 11 9.26 -22.57 6.51
CA VAL A 11 7.97 -22.06 6.96
C VAL A 11 7.09 -23.19 7.53
N PRO A 12 6.10 -22.90 8.38
CA PRO A 12 5.17 -23.91 8.88
C PRO A 12 4.43 -24.66 7.76
N SER A 13 4.10 -25.93 7.99
CA SER A 13 3.38 -26.77 7.01
C SER A 13 2.02 -26.19 6.58
N ALA A 14 1.36 -25.43 7.46
CA ALA A 14 0.13 -24.71 7.11
C ALA A 14 0.34 -23.68 5.99
N ILE A 15 1.51 -23.01 5.94
CA ILE A 15 1.86 -22.07 4.88
C ILE A 15 2.20 -22.80 3.58
N GLU A 16 2.82 -23.99 3.67
CA GLU A 16 3.04 -24.85 2.50
C GLU A 16 1.71 -25.30 1.88
N ALA A 17 0.76 -25.75 2.70
CA ALA A 17 -0.58 -26.10 2.23
C ALA A 17 -1.32 -24.88 1.64
N MET A 18 -1.25 -23.72 2.30
CA MET A 18 -1.87 -22.49 1.81
C MET A 18 -1.28 -22.02 0.48
N ALA A 19 0.01 -22.27 0.21
CA ALA A 19 0.61 -21.96 -1.08
C ALA A 19 -0.01 -22.79 -2.23
N VAL A 20 -0.38 -24.05 -1.97
CA VAL A 20 -1.10 -24.89 -2.94
C VAL A 20 -2.49 -24.31 -3.22
N GLU A 21 -3.19 -23.88 -2.19
CA GLU A 21 -4.51 -23.25 -2.29
C GLU A 21 -4.45 -21.89 -3.02
N ALA A 22 -3.45 -21.07 -2.72
CA ALA A 22 -3.22 -19.79 -3.39
C ALA A 22 -2.86 -19.98 -4.87
N ARG A 23 -2.04 -21.00 -5.19
CA ARG A 23 -1.75 -21.38 -6.59
C ARG A 23 -3.00 -21.87 -7.33
N ALA A 24 -3.90 -22.56 -6.63
CA ALA A 24 -5.18 -23.00 -7.17
C ALA A 24 -6.23 -21.87 -7.25
N GLY A 25 -5.91 -20.65 -6.79
CA GLY A 25 -6.82 -19.50 -6.77
C GLY A 25 -7.93 -19.60 -5.71
N ARG A 26 -7.81 -20.51 -4.74
CA ARG A 26 -8.77 -20.69 -3.64
C ARG A 26 -8.51 -19.78 -2.44
N VAL A 27 -7.30 -19.24 -2.35
CA VAL A 27 -6.89 -18.23 -1.36
C VAL A 27 -6.40 -16.99 -2.11
N ASP A 28 -6.75 -15.80 -1.62
CA ASP A 28 -6.27 -14.57 -2.22
C ASP A 28 -4.75 -14.46 -2.11
N ARG A 29 -4.12 -14.01 -3.20
CA ARG A 29 -2.66 -13.87 -3.27
C ARG A 29 -2.11 -12.94 -2.18
N ARG A 30 -2.77 -11.81 -1.90
CA ARG A 30 -2.29 -10.84 -0.90
C ARG A 30 -2.40 -11.41 0.50
N GLU A 31 -3.46 -12.15 0.77
CA GLU A 31 -3.66 -12.85 2.05
C GLU A 31 -2.56 -13.88 2.31
N PHE A 32 -2.26 -14.73 1.31
CA PHE A 32 -1.15 -15.67 1.40
C PHE A 32 0.19 -14.95 1.64
N LEU A 33 0.48 -13.89 0.87
CA LEU A 33 1.75 -13.15 0.99
C LEU A 33 1.90 -12.50 2.37
N ALA A 34 0.81 -11.98 2.95
CA ALA A 34 0.81 -11.40 4.28
C ALA A 34 1.14 -12.46 5.34
N LEU A 35 0.48 -13.61 5.31
CA LEU A 35 0.71 -14.70 6.25
C LEU A 35 2.10 -15.31 6.08
N ALA A 36 2.52 -15.62 4.85
CA ALA A 36 3.84 -16.16 4.58
C ALA A 36 4.95 -15.23 5.11
N SER A 37 4.81 -13.92 4.91
CA SER A 37 5.76 -12.92 5.42
C SER A 37 5.76 -12.84 6.94
N ALA A 38 4.59 -12.92 7.59
CA ALA A 38 4.47 -12.94 9.05
C ALA A 38 5.17 -14.16 9.68
N PHE A 39 5.17 -15.30 8.99
CA PHE A 39 5.88 -16.51 9.41
C PHE A 39 7.35 -16.58 8.95
N GLY A 40 7.89 -15.47 8.44
CA GLY A 40 9.32 -15.33 8.13
C GLY A 40 9.72 -15.75 6.72
N ALA A 41 8.76 -15.99 5.80
CA ALA A 41 9.10 -16.17 4.39
C ALA A 41 9.65 -14.85 3.83
N SER A 42 10.80 -14.91 3.17
CA SER A 42 11.28 -13.80 2.35
C SER A 42 10.36 -13.58 1.14
N THR A 43 10.39 -12.39 0.55
CA THR A 43 9.64 -12.11 -0.69
C THR A 43 9.96 -13.13 -1.78
N ALA A 44 11.24 -13.43 -2.00
CA ALA A 44 11.64 -14.41 -3.01
C ALA A 44 11.06 -15.81 -2.74
N LEU A 45 11.09 -16.26 -1.47
CA LEU A 45 10.52 -17.55 -1.08
C LEU A 45 9.01 -17.59 -1.30
N ALA A 46 8.28 -16.61 -0.78
CA ALA A 46 6.82 -16.59 -0.85
C ALA A 46 6.31 -16.57 -2.31
N TYR A 47 6.93 -15.76 -3.18
CA TYR A 47 6.60 -15.75 -4.61
C TYR A 47 6.96 -17.06 -5.31
N GLY A 48 8.09 -17.68 -4.95
CA GLY A 48 8.48 -19.01 -5.43
C GLY A 48 7.48 -20.10 -5.06
N MET A 49 6.95 -20.10 -3.83
CA MET A 49 5.95 -21.08 -3.37
C MET A 49 4.69 -21.10 -4.24
N ILE A 50 4.19 -19.91 -4.60
CA ILE A 50 3.01 -19.76 -5.47
C ILE A 50 3.35 -19.74 -6.97
N GLY A 51 4.62 -19.81 -7.33
CA GLY A 51 5.08 -19.88 -8.72
C GLY A 51 4.87 -18.59 -9.50
N LEU A 52 4.88 -17.45 -8.81
CA LEU A 52 4.82 -16.14 -9.42
C LEU A 52 6.23 -15.56 -9.53
N ALA A 53 6.48 -14.80 -10.59
CA ALA A 53 7.68 -13.98 -10.68
C ALA A 53 7.65 -12.94 -9.55
N VAL A 54 8.81 -12.66 -8.96
CA VAL A 54 8.95 -11.52 -8.04
C VAL A 54 8.57 -10.27 -8.84
N PRO A 55 7.64 -9.44 -8.33
CA PRO A 55 7.22 -8.25 -9.05
C PRO A 55 8.45 -7.39 -9.28
N ASP A 56 8.62 -7.00 -10.54
CA ASP A 56 9.66 -6.06 -10.90
C ASP A 56 9.46 -4.74 -10.14
N ARG A 57 10.48 -3.90 -10.07
CA ARG A 57 10.34 -2.57 -9.47
C ARG A 57 9.11 -1.91 -10.07
N ALA A 58 8.13 -1.58 -9.22
CA ALA A 58 6.98 -0.80 -9.64
C ALA A 58 7.50 0.55 -10.14
N LEU A 59 7.66 0.67 -11.46
CA LEU A 59 7.91 1.93 -12.11
C LEU A 59 6.63 2.72 -11.91
N ALA A 60 6.66 3.71 -11.02
CA ALA A 60 5.58 4.68 -10.96
C ALA A 60 5.39 5.25 -12.38
N GLU A 61 4.13 5.35 -12.82
CA GLU A 61 3.83 6.06 -14.06
C GLU A 61 4.46 7.46 -13.97
N GLU A 62 5.08 7.92 -15.06
CA GLU A 62 5.69 9.23 -15.11
C GLU A 62 4.66 10.27 -14.64
N PRO A 63 4.96 11.09 -13.61
CA PRO A 63 3.98 12.00 -13.06
C PRO A 63 3.50 12.95 -14.16
N LYS A 64 2.25 12.79 -14.58
CA LYS A 64 1.62 13.65 -15.59
C LYS A 64 1.46 15.04 -14.98
N LYS A 65 2.15 16.02 -15.55
CA LYS A 65 1.95 17.42 -15.18
C LYS A 65 0.49 17.80 -15.44
N GLY A 66 -0.24 18.14 -14.38
CA GLY A 66 -1.60 18.65 -14.47
C GLY A 66 -1.68 19.97 -15.27
N GLY A 67 -2.89 20.35 -15.68
CA GLY A 67 -3.14 21.62 -16.36
C GLY A 67 -3.11 22.83 -15.41
N THR A 68 -3.19 24.04 -15.97
CA THR A 68 -3.29 25.28 -15.20
C THR A 68 -4.75 25.61 -14.87
N LEU A 69 -5.12 25.55 -13.59
CA LEU A 69 -6.41 26.07 -13.12
C LEU A 69 -6.35 27.60 -13.06
N ARG A 70 -7.16 28.30 -13.85
CA ARG A 70 -7.32 29.75 -13.76
C ARG A 70 -8.54 30.05 -12.89
N VAL A 71 -8.30 30.53 -11.67
CA VAL A 71 -9.36 30.95 -10.75
C VAL A 71 -9.45 32.47 -10.79
N SER A 72 -10.65 33.01 -11.01
CA SER A 72 -10.93 34.43 -10.87
C SER A 72 -11.86 34.61 -9.68
N MET A 73 -11.42 35.41 -8.72
CA MET A 73 -12.22 35.81 -7.57
C MET A 73 -11.99 37.29 -7.28
N SER A 74 -12.99 37.92 -6.68
CA SER A 74 -12.92 39.32 -6.27
C SER A 74 -11.93 39.47 -5.12
N VAL A 75 -10.76 40.07 -5.36
CA VAL A 75 -9.81 40.43 -4.30
C VAL A 75 -10.14 41.82 -3.79
N LYS A 76 -10.75 41.89 -2.61
CA LYS A 76 -11.02 43.17 -1.92
C LYS A 76 -9.73 43.64 -1.23
N GLY A 77 -9.39 44.92 -1.39
CA GLY A 77 -8.24 45.52 -0.71
C GLY A 77 -8.41 45.50 0.80
N GLN A 78 -7.50 44.84 1.51
CA GLN A 78 -7.51 44.78 2.97
C GLN A 78 -7.08 46.14 3.54
N LYS A 79 -8.03 46.87 4.13
CA LYS A 79 -7.76 48.09 4.90
C LYS A 79 -7.68 47.76 6.38
N ASP A 80 -8.80 47.87 7.10
CA ASP A 80 -8.89 47.60 8.54
C ASP A 80 -9.79 46.39 8.81
N PRO A 81 -9.26 45.30 9.40
CA PRO A 81 -10.03 44.09 9.74
C PRO A 81 -11.27 44.35 10.59
N ARG A 82 -11.29 45.42 11.39
CA ARG A 82 -12.40 45.75 12.29
C ARG A 82 -13.60 46.36 11.57
N THR A 83 -13.46 46.69 10.29
CA THR A 83 -14.47 47.37 9.46
C THR A 83 -15.01 46.50 8.33
N TYR A 84 -14.68 45.21 8.33
CA TYR A 84 -15.14 44.28 7.30
C TYR A 84 -16.63 43.98 7.48
N ASP A 85 -17.44 44.44 6.52
CA ASP A 85 -18.85 44.10 6.38
C ASP A 85 -19.05 43.45 5.00
N TRP A 86 -18.73 42.16 4.92
CA TRP A 86 -18.93 41.35 3.72
C TRP A 86 -19.68 40.08 4.10
N VAL A 87 -20.68 39.72 3.30
CA VAL A 87 -21.50 38.51 3.47
C VAL A 87 -20.71 37.19 3.44
N GLU A 88 -19.52 37.20 2.84
CA GLU A 88 -18.63 36.03 2.74
C GLU A 88 -17.77 35.80 4.00
N LEU A 89 -17.74 36.78 4.94
CA LEU A 89 -16.93 36.75 6.15
C LEU A 89 -17.75 36.59 7.45
N ALA A 90 -19.07 36.44 7.32
CA ALA A 90 -20.00 36.21 8.43
C ALA A 90 -20.07 34.73 8.82
#